data_AF-A0A969CZU8-F1
#
_entry.id   AF-A0A969CZU8-F1
#
_cell.length_a   1.000
_cell.length_b   1.000
_cell.length_c   1.000
_cell.angle_alpha   90.00
_cell.angle_beta   90.00
_cell.angle_gamma   90.00
#
_symmetry.space_group_name_H-M   'P 1'
#
loop_
_entity.id
_entity.type
_entity.pdbx_description
1 polymer ?
#
loop_
_entity_poly.entity_id
_entity_poly.type
_entity_poly.pdbx_seq_one_letter_code
_entity_poly.pdbx_strand_id
1 'polypeptide(L)'
;MRLHVAAKRYLAASEPGYLDLLSPASVQSLQLQGGPMSMQERARFAAERFAEEAVKLRRWDDEGKVVGMPTPGLDHFERYLNAALRS
;
A
#
# COMPACT_ATOMS: atom_id res chain seq x y z
N MET A 1 -7.29 -1.22 -7.66
CA MET A 1 -6.35 -0.48 -6.77
C MET A 1 -5.10 -0.05 -7.54
N ARG A 2 -5.08 1.19 -8.04
CA ARG A 2 -4.05 1.65 -9.01
C ARG A 2 -2.73 2.12 -8.37
N LEU A 3 -2.76 2.59 -7.13
CA LEU A 3 -1.62 3.29 -6.49
C LEU A 3 -0.85 2.45 -5.44
N HIS A 4 -1.30 1.24 -5.08
CA HIS A 4 -0.67 0.49 -3.97
C HIS A 4 0.77 0.05 -4.27
N VAL A 5 1.10 -0.29 -5.53
CA VAL A 5 2.47 -0.58 -5.97
C VAL A 5 3.35 0.67 -5.89
N ALA A 6 2.81 1.81 -6.35
CA ALA A 6 3.51 3.09 -6.31
C ALA A 6 3.78 3.52 -4.85
N ALA A 7 2.81 3.34 -3.95
CA ALA A 7 2.97 3.61 -2.53
C ALA A 7 4.09 2.76 -1.89
N LYS A 8 4.22 1.48 -2.27
CA LYS A 8 5.34 0.63 -1.81
C LYS A 8 6.70 1.18 -2.25
N ARG A 9 6.84 1.54 -3.54
CA ARG A 9 8.07 2.13 -4.07
C ARG A 9 8.38 3.49 -3.44
N TYR A 10 7.35 4.27 -3.14
CA TYR A 10 7.47 5.57 -2.48
C TYR A 10 7.96 5.44 -1.03
N LEU A 11 7.34 4.56 -0.23
CA LEU A 11 7.74 4.32 1.16
C LEU A 11 9.17 3.76 1.25
N ALA A 12 9.52 2.82 0.38
CA ALA A 12 10.88 2.27 0.28
C ALA A 12 11.95 3.33 -0.05
N ALA A 13 11.57 4.45 -0.67
CA ALA A 13 12.47 5.55 -0.99
C ALA A 13 12.40 6.73 0.00
N SER A 14 11.39 6.78 0.87
CA SER A 14 11.10 7.97 1.69
C SER A 14 11.31 7.70 3.17
N GLU A 15 11.23 6.45 3.61
CA GLU A 15 11.30 6.07 5.02
C GLU A 15 12.49 5.14 5.28
N PRO A 16 13.50 5.62 6.02
CA PRO A 16 14.57 4.75 6.50
C PRO A 16 13.99 3.58 7.30
N GLY A 17 14.48 2.36 7.05
CA GLY A 17 14.02 1.14 7.72
C GLY A 17 12.73 0.53 7.17
N TYR A 18 12.03 1.17 6.22
CA TYR A 18 10.81 0.59 5.66
C TYR A 18 11.05 -0.73 4.91
N LEU A 19 12.21 -0.88 4.27
CA LEU A 19 12.59 -2.12 3.59
C LEU A 19 12.67 -3.32 4.55
N ASP A 20 13.01 -3.09 5.82
CA ASP A 20 13.14 -4.15 6.83
C ASP A 20 11.78 -4.69 7.29
N LEU A 21 10.71 -3.92 7.06
CA LEU A 21 9.33 -4.31 7.34
C LEU A 21 8.71 -5.16 6.21
N LEU A 22 9.36 -5.23 5.05
CA LEU A 22 8.86 -5.96 3.91
C LEU A 22 9.16 -7.45 4.03
N SER A 23 8.14 -8.28 3.82
CA SER A 23 8.34 -9.72 3.64
C SER A 23 9.27 -10.00 2.45
N PRO A 24 9.99 -11.15 2.41
CA PRO A 24 10.90 -11.49 1.31
C PRO A 24 10.24 -11.40 -0.09
N ALA A 25 8.99 -11.83 -0.22
CA ALA A 25 8.23 -11.72 -1.46
C ALA A 25 7.92 -10.25 -1.85
N SER A 26 7.71 -9.38 -0.86
CA SER A 26 7.48 -7.95 -1.09
C SER A 26 8.75 -7.23 -1.55
N VAL A 27 9.92 -7.62 -1.03
CA VAL A 27 11.24 -7.12 -1.48
C VAL A 27 11.53 -7.57 -2.91
N GLN A 28 11.32 -8.86 -3.23
CA GLN A 28 11.54 -9.37 -4.58
C GLN A 28 10.64 -8.67 -5.61
N SER A 29 9.35 -8.55 -5.30
CA SER A 29 8.42 -7.84 -6.18
C SER A 29 8.73 -6.34 -6.29
N LEU A 30 9.27 -5.70 -5.24
CA LEU A 30 9.71 -4.30 -5.31
C LEU A 30 10.82 -4.11 -6.35
N GLN A 31 11.80 -5.01 -6.39
CA GLN A 31 12.88 -4.97 -7.39
C GLN A 31 12.32 -5.12 -8.81
N LEU A 32 11.42 -6.08 -9.03
CA LEU A 32 10.75 -6.28 -10.33
C LEU A 32 9.86 -5.09 -10.74
N GLN A 33 9.39 -4.31 -9.78
CA GLN A 33 8.56 -3.12 -10.00
C GLN A 33 9.37 -1.84 -10.22
N GLY A 34 10.70 -1.94 -10.36
CA GLY A 34 11.58 -0.80 -10.61
C GLY A 34 12.16 -0.16 -9.34
N GLY A 35 12.14 -0.87 -8.21
CA GLY A 35 12.82 -0.49 -6.98
C GLY A 35 12.26 0.78 -6.30
N PRO A 36 12.97 1.31 -5.28
CA PRO A 36 12.64 2.59 -4.65
C PRO A 36 12.55 3.73 -5.67
N MET A 37 11.58 4.63 -5.50
CA MET A 37 11.41 5.80 -6.38
C MET A 37 12.59 6.79 -6.32
N SER A 38 12.90 7.37 -7.47
CA SER A 38 13.73 8.57 -7.57
C SER A 38 13.06 9.82 -6.98
N MET A 39 13.81 10.91 -6.80
CA MET A 39 13.25 12.18 -6.31
C MET A 39 12.09 12.71 -7.17
N GLN A 40 12.19 12.60 -8.50
CA GLN A 40 11.15 13.06 -9.41
C GLN A 40 9.90 12.18 -9.36
N GLU A 41 10.07 10.85 -9.27
CA GLU A 41 8.94 9.93 -9.10
C GLU A 41 8.21 10.17 -7.78
N ARG A 42 8.94 10.43 -6.69
CA ARG A 42 8.35 10.77 -5.39
C ARG A 42 7.52 12.05 -5.46
N ALA A 43 8.03 13.09 -6.12
CA ALA A 43 7.30 14.35 -6.29
C ALA A 43 6.01 14.16 -7.11
N ARG A 44 6.07 13.36 -8.19
CA ARG A 44 4.88 13.01 -8.99
C ARG A 44 3.87 12.21 -8.18
N PHE A 45 4.31 11.22 -7.43
CA PHE A 45 3.43 10.41 -6.58
C PHE A 45 2.77 11.26 -5.48
N ALA A 46 3.53 12.14 -4.82
CA ALA A 46 3.00 13.02 -3.78
C ALA A 46 1.95 14.03 -4.30
N ALA A 47 1.95 14.31 -5.61
CA ALA A 47 0.97 15.18 -6.24
C ALA A 47 -0.33 14.45 -6.67
N GLU A 48 -0.38 13.12 -6.56
CA GLU A 48 -1.59 12.35 -6.88
C GLU A 48 -2.69 12.61 -5.84
N ARG A 49 -3.93 12.79 -6.30
CA ARG A 49 -5.10 13.10 -5.46
C ARG A 49 -5.29 12.14 -4.27
N PHE A 50 -4.88 10.88 -4.43
CA PHE A 50 -5.06 9.82 -3.43
C PHE A 50 -3.74 9.25 -2.90
N ALA A 51 -2.66 10.03 -2.93
CA ALA A 51 -1.34 9.59 -2.51
C ALA A 51 -1.32 9.16 -1.03
N GLU A 52 -1.97 9.94 -0.15
CA GLU A 52 -2.04 9.65 1.28
C GLU A 52 -2.85 8.38 1.57
N GLU A 53 -4.01 8.21 0.94
CA GLU A 53 -4.83 7.01 1.07
C GLU A 53 -4.10 5.79 0.54
N ALA A 54 -3.34 5.93 -0.55
CA ALA A 54 -2.54 4.85 -1.09
C ALA A 54 -1.43 4.42 -0.12
N VAL A 55 -0.80 5.37 0.58
CA VAL A 55 0.18 5.08 1.64
C VAL A 55 -0.48 4.38 2.82
N LYS A 56 -1.61 4.88 3.32
CA LYS A 56 -2.36 4.24 4.42
C LYS A 56 -2.74 2.81 4.08
N LEU A 57 -3.30 2.60 2.90
CA LEU A 57 -3.67 1.28 2.41
C LEU A 57 -2.47 0.33 2.28
N ARG A 58 -1.31 0.85 1.87
CA ARG A 58 -0.09 0.05 1.79
C ARG A 58 0.38 -0.41 3.16
N ARG A 59 0.30 0.44 4.18
CA ARG A 59 0.65 0.07 5.55
C ARG A 59 -0.26 -1.03 6.08
N TRP A 60 -1.56 -0.92 5.84
CA TRP A 60 -2.52 -1.97 6.20
C TRP A 60 -2.25 -3.30 5.47
N ASP A 61 -1.83 -3.26 4.21
CA ASP A 61 -1.40 -4.46 3.46
C ASP A 61 -0.16 -5.14 4.08
N ASP A 62 0.78 -4.35 4.61
CA ASP A 62 1.96 -4.88 5.29
C ASP A 62 1.61 -5.48 6.67
N GLU A 63 0.68 -4.86 7.41
CA GLU A 63 0.21 -5.31 8.73
C GLU A 63 -0.76 -6.50 8.66
N GLY A 64 -1.52 -6.65 7.57
CA GLY A 64 -2.57 -7.67 7.39
C GLY A 64 -2.08 -9.12 7.23
N LYS A 65 -0.85 -9.43 7.63
CA LYS A 65 -0.19 -10.75 7.45
C LYS A 65 -0.18 -11.60 8.74
N VAL A 66 -1.00 -11.25 9.72
CA VAL A 66 -1.09 -11.98 11.01
C VAL A 66 -1.95 -13.24 10.84
N VAL A 67 -1.29 -14.40 10.86
CA VAL A 67 -1.97 -15.71 10.78
C VAL A 67 -2.86 -15.90 12.03
N GLY A 68 -4.13 -16.25 11.80
CA GLY A 68 -5.08 -16.56 12.87
C GLY A 68 -5.71 -15.33 13.54
N MET A 69 -5.48 -14.12 13.02
CA MET A 69 -6.17 -12.92 13.51
C MET A 69 -7.68 -13.03 13.20
N PRO A 70 -8.57 -12.97 14.22
CA PRO A 70 -10.00 -12.98 13.98
C PRO A 70 -10.41 -11.67 13.30
N THR A 71 -10.98 -11.78 12.10
CA THR A 71 -11.53 -10.65 11.35
C THR A 71 -13.04 -10.84 11.17
N PRO A 72 -13.82 -9.75 11.04
CA PRO A 72 -15.22 -9.86 10.65
C PRO A 72 -15.38 -10.62 9.33
N GLY A 73 -16.54 -11.27 9.14
CA GLY A 73 -16.92 -11.86 7.86
C GLY A 73 -17.16 -10.81 6.78
N LEU A 74 -17.31 -11.25 5.53
CA LEU A 74 -17.54 -10.36 4.38
C LEU A 74 -18.83 -9.54 4.51
N ASP A 75 -19.85 -10.10 5.16
CA ASP A 75 -21.14 -9.49 5.46
C ASP A 75 -21.00 -8.17 6.24
N HIS A 76 -20.03 -8.11 7.15
CA HIS A 76 -19.71 -6.89 7.91
C HIS A 76 -19.34 -5.72 7.00
N PHE A 77 -18.75 -6.00 5.83
CA PHE A 77 -18.21 -5.00 4.92
C PHE A 77 -19.19 -4.56 3.83
N GLU A 78 -20.32 -5.26 3.64
CA GLU A 78 -21.28 -4.98 2.56
C GLU A 78 -21.79 -3.54 2.57
N ARG A 79 -22.03 -2.96 3.76
CA ARG A 79 -22.47 -1.56 3.89
C ARG A 79 -21.46 -0.56 3.31
N TYR A 80 -20.16 -0.84 3.46
CA TYR A 80 -19.10 0.03 2.94
C TYR A 80 -18.95 -0.11 1.42
N LEU A 81 -19.08 -1.34 0.90
CA LEU A 81 -19.12 -1.60 -0.54
C LEU A 81 -20.28 -0.86 -1.20
N ASN A 82 -21.48 -0.97 -0.61
CA ASN A 82 -22.68 -0.30 -1.12
C ASN A 82 -22.58 1.22 -1.07
N ALA A 83 -21.92 1.79 -0.06
CA ALA A 83 -21.67 3.24 -0.01
C ALA A 83 -20.66 3.68 -1.08
N ALA A 84 -19.59 2.92 -1.30
CA ALA A 84 -18.56 3.22 -2.29
C ALA A 84 -19.03 3.05 -3.75
N LEU A 85 -20.05 2.23 -4.00
CA LEU A 85 -20.65 2.07 -5.34
C LEU A 85 -21.61 3.21 -5.71
N ARG A 86 -22.03 4.03 -4.74
CA ARG A 86 -22.96 5.15 -4.95
C ARG A 86 -22.26 6.49 -5.18
N SER A 87 -20.93 6.52 -5.18
CA SER A 87 -20.08 7.71 -5.32
C SER A 87 -19.43 7.83 -6.69
#